data_AF-A0A7Z9QV73-F1
#
_entry.id   AF-A0A7Z9QV73-F1
#
_cell.length_a   1.000
_cell.length_b   1.000
_cell.length_c   1.000
_cell.angle_alpha   90.00
_cell.angle_beta   90.00
_cell.angle_gamma   90.00
#
_symmetry.space_group_name_H-M   'P 1'
#
loop_
_entity.id
_entity.type
_entity.pdbx_description
1 polymer ?
#
loop_
_entity_poly.entity_id
_entity_poly.type
_entity_poly.pdbx_seq_one_letter_code
_entity_poly.pdbx_strand_id
1 'polypeptide(L)'
;MVRIPEKLEKKVIVPTYDESGNLVSPEKEVVTKVPESFYMDAYEVTVGQFKKFLKSSGYKPDMPINWSQVYRASPKDKHPMIIVSWHDATAYAKWASKRLPTEMEWEHAALNRTHFTDALGFGHAPAARPDRTQL
;
A
#
# COMPACT_ATOMS: atom_id res chain seq x y z
N MET A 1 -3.01 -11.32 7.16
CA MET A 1 -2.10 -11.06 6.03
C MET A 1 -2.55 -11.89 4.84
N VAL A 2 -2.33 -11.40 3.63
CA VAL A 2 -2.61 -12.07 2.35
C VAL A 2 -1.28 -12.28 1.65
N ARG A 3 -1.09 -13.45 1.03
CA ARG A 3 0.09 -13.74 0.21
C ARG A 3 -0.07 -13.09 -1.15
N ILE A 4 0.90 -12.28 -1.55
CA ILE A 4 0.99 -11.68 -2.87
C ILE A 4 1.94 -12.54 -3.71
N PRO A 5 1.47 -13.14 -4.82
CA PRO A 5 2.27 -14.06 -5.62
C PRO A 5 3.37 -13.32 -6.40
N GLU A 6 4.40 -14.07 -6.81
CA GLU A 6 5.48 -13.56 -7.64
C GLU A 6 4.97 -13.26 -9.05
N LYS A 7 5.22 -12.02 -9.52
CA LYS A 7 5.52 -11.62 -10.90
C LYS A 7 5.25 -10.13 -11.03
N LEU A 8 6.28 -9.39 -11.44
CA LEU A 8 6.23 -8.23 -12.35
C LEU A 8 7.63 -7.61 -12.42
N GLU A 9 8.21 -7.56 -13.61
CA GLU A 9 9.36 -6.70 -13.89
C GLU A 9 8.80 -5.34 -14.33
N LYS A 10 9.00 -4.29 -13.52
CA LYS A 10 8.59 -2.94 -13.91
C LYS A 10 9.77 -2.26 -14.61
N LYS A 11 9.53 -1.81 -15.84
CA LYS A 11 10.43 -0.97 -16.58
C LYS A 11 10.16 0.47 -16.20
N VAL A 12 11.01 1.06 -15.36
CA VAL A 12 10.88 2.46 -14.94
C VAL A 12 11.82 3.30 -15.78
N ILE A 13 11.26 4.32 -16.41
CA ILE A 13 11.99 5.36 -17.13
C ILE A 13 12.33 6.46 -16.11
N VAL A 14 13.62 6.63 -15.81
CA VAL A 14 14.08 7.69 -14.89
C VAL A 14 14.77 8.79 -15.69
N PRO A 15 14.27 10.04 -15.67
CA PRO A 15 14.98 11.17 -16.25
C PRO A 15 16.24 11.47 -15.43
N THR A 16 17.37 11.66 -16.09
CA THR A 16 18.63 12.05 -15.44
C THR A 16 18.83 13.55 -15.57
N TYR A 17 19.09 14.21 -14.45
CA TYR A 17 19.35 15.64 -14.37
C TYR A 17 20.81 15.89 -13.96
N ASP A 18 21.40 16.99 -14.43
CA ASP A 18 22.71 17.46 -13.96
C ASP A 18 22.58 18.12 -12.58
N GLU A 19 23.72 18.51 -12.00
CA GLU A 19 23.81 19.27 -10.75
C GLU A 19 23.10 20.64 -10.79
N SER A 20 22.76 21.14 -11.98
CA SER A 20 22.00 22.37 -12.21
C SER A 20 20.51 22.12 -12.50
N GLY A 21 20.06 20.86 -12.49
CA GLY A 21 18.66 20.48 -12.75
C GLY A 21 18.26 20.42 -14.23
N ASN A 22 19.18 20.47 -15.18
CA ASN A 22 18.87 20.31 -16.61
C ASN A 22 18.82 18.82 -16.98
N LEU A 23 17.92 18.46 -17.90
CA LEU A 23 17.80 17.11 -18.44
C LEU A 23 19.03 16.75 -19.29
N VAL A 24 19.77 15.71 -18.89
CA VAL A 24 21.04 15.31 -19.53
C VAL A 24 20.89 14.14 -20.51
N SER A 25 19.92 13.24 -20.31
CA SER A 25 19.83 11.99 -21.09
C SER A 25 18.39 11.52 -21.29
N PRO A 26 18.07 10.87 -22.43
CA PRO A 26 16.83 10.15 -22.57
C PRO A 26 16.90 8.87 -21.73
N GLU A 27 16.10 8.85 -20.67
CA GLU A 27 15.45 7.64 -20.15
C GLU A 27 16.38 6.46 -19.88
N LYS A 28 17.08 6.44 -18.74
CA LYS A 28 17.70 5.19 -18.30
C LYS A 28 16.61 4.21 -17.90
N GLU A 29 16.50 3.10 -18.62
CA GLU A 29 15.61 2.00 -18.29
C GLU A 29 16.12 1.28 -17.05
N VAL A 30 15.50 1.53 -15.90
CA VAL A 30 15.77 0.80 -14.67
C VAL A 30 14.73 -0.30 -14.55
N VAL A 31 15.16 -1.55 -14.76
CA VAL A 31 14.33 -2.72 -14.45
C VAL A 31 14.34 -2.92 -12.95
N THR A 32 13.23 -2.58 -12.30
CA THR A 32 13.04 -2.85 -10.88
C THR A 32 12.35 -4.20 -10.75
N LYS A 33 13.09 -5.20 -10.23
CA LYS A 33 12.51 -6.49 -9.87
C LYS A 33 11.80 -6.35 -8.52
N VAL A 34 10.50 -6.58 -8.50
CA VAL A 34 9.78 -6.79 -7.22
C VAL A 34 10.30 -8.10 -6.62
N PRO A 35 10.61 -8.16 -5.31
CA PRO A 35 11.09 -9.39 -4.68
C PRO A 35 10.09 -10.54 -4.78
N GLU A 36 10.55 -11.75 -4.45
CA GLU A 36 9.77 -12.99 -4.34
C GLU A 36 8.44 -12.78 -3.57
N SER A 37 7.51 -13.74 -3.70
CA SER A 37 6.20 -13.65 -3.05
C SER A 37 6.28 -13.23 -1.58
N PHE A 38 5.49 -12.23 -1.18
CA PHE A 38 5.52 -11.67 0.17
C PHE A 38 4.11 -11.65 0.79
N TYR A 39 4.02 -11.30 2.06
CA TYR A 39 2.75 -11.15 2.79
C TYR A 39 2.48 -9.68 3.08
N MET A 40 1.26 -9.22 2.86
CA MET A 40 0.80 -7.88 3.23
C MET A 40 -0.46 -7.94 4.09
N ASP A 41 -0.64 -6.99 5.00
CA ASP A 41 -1.90 -6.89 5.73
C ASP A 41 -3.06 -6.53 4.77
N ALA A 42 -4.21 -7.19 4.93
CA ALA A 42 -5.39 -6.96 4.10
C ALA A 42 -6.09 -5.63 4.41
N TYR A 43 -5.84 -5.11 5.61
CA TYR A 43 -6.47 -3.92 6.15
C TYR A 43 -5.40 -3.04 6.79
N GLU A 44 -5.70 -1.76 6.87
CA GLU A 44 -4.90 -0.79 7.61
C GLU A 44 -4.80 -1.19 9.09
N VAL A 45 -3.73 -0.75 9.74
CA VAL A 45 -3.58 -0.92 11.19
C VAL A 45 -4.70 -0.16 11.87
N THR A 46 -5.48 -0.87 12.67
CA THR A 46 -6.65 -0.30 13.33
C THR A 46 -6.28 0.43 14.62
N VAL A 47 -7.13 1.37 15.05
CA VAL A 47 -6.99 2.07 16.34
C VAL A 47 -6.85 1.07 17.51
N GLY A 48 -7.66 0.01 17.51
CA GLY A 48 -7.62 -1.02 18.55
C GLY A 48 -6.29 -1.80 18.59
N GLN A 49 -5.74 -2.14 17.42
CA GLN A 49 -4.44 -2.79 17.32
C GLN A 49 -3.32 -1.87 17.82
N PHE A 50 -3.34 -0.60 17.42
CA PHE A 50 -2.32 0.37 17.83
C PHE A 50 -2.37 0.65 19.35
N LYS A 51 -3.57 0.73 19.95
CA LYS A 51 -3.73 0.80 21.41
C LYS A 51 -3.10 -0.41 22.13
N LYS A 52 -3.28 -1.61 21.57
CA LYS A 52 -2.70 -2.85 22.13
C LYS A 52 -1.17 -2.81 22.07
N PHE A 53 -0.62 -2.28 20.98
CA PHE A 53 0.81 -1.99 20.86
C PHE A 53 1.28 -1.05 21.98
N LEU A 54 0.70 0.15 22.09
CA LEU A 54 1.11 1.14 23.11
C LEU A 54 1.07 0.58 24.53
N LYS A 55 0.00 -0.16 24.87
CA LYS A 55 -0.17 -0.75 26.20
C LYS A 55 0.82 -1.86 26.51
N SER A 56 1.18 -2.67 25.51
CA SER A 56 2.02 -3.87 25.73
C SER A 56 3.51 -3.61 25.59
N SER A 57 3.91 -2.68 24.71
CA SER A 57 5.32 -2.35 24.48
C SER A 57 5.85 -1.26 25.42
N GLY A 58 4.96 -0.45 26.01
CA GLY A 58 5.35 0.77 26.72
C GLY A 58 5.94 1.84 25.80
N TYR A 59 5.74 1.71 24.48
CA TYR A 59 6.25 2.65 23.48
C TYR A 59 5.68 4.06 23.69
N LYS A 60 6.56 5.04 23.58
CA LYS A 60 6.22 6.47 23.64
C LYS A 60 6.52 7.09 22.29
N PRO A 61 5.47 7.51 21.54
CA PRO A 61 5.65 8.28 20.32
C PRO A 61 6.46 9.55 20.58
N ASP A 62 7.30 9.93 19.61
CA ASP A 62 8.10 11.17 19.70
C ASP A 62 7.19 12.41 19.74
N MET A 63 6.04 12.33 19.05
CA MET A 63 5.00 13.35 19.07
C MET A 63 3.76 12.80 19.79
N PRO A 64 3.20 13.52 20.78
CA PRO A 64 1.98 13.08 21.44
C PRO A 64 0.82 12.88 20.46
N ILE A 65 0.20 11.71 20.51
CA ILE A 65 -0.98 11.40 19.67
C ILE A 65 -2.16 12.26 20.13
N ASN A 66 -2.72 13.04 19.21
CA ASN A 66 -3.96 13.78 19.46
C ASN A 66 -5.18 12.85 19.37
N TRP A 67 -5.49 12.17 20.47
CA TRP A 67 -6.60 11.22 20.54
C TRP A 67 -7.96 11.85 20.21
N SER A 68 -8.19 13.12 20.54
CA SER A 68 -9.44 13.81 20.19
C SER A 68 -9.62 13.90 18.68
N GLN A 69 -8.54 14.18 17.93
CA GLN A 69 -8.58 14.19 16.48
C GLN A 69 -8.70 12.79 15.88
N VAL A 70 -8.03 11.80 16.48
CA VAL A 70 -8.19 10.39 16.10
C VAL A 70 -9.65 9.97 16.23
N TYR A 71 -10.30 10.20 17.37
CA TYR A 71 -11.70 9.82 17.55
C TYR A 71 -12.68 10.62 16.70
N ARG A 72 -12.32 11.83 16.27
CA ARG A 72 -13.15 12.60 15.33
C ARG A 72 -13.22 11.96 13.94
N ALA A 73 -12.12 11.38 13.45
CA ALA A 73 -12.06 10.79 12.11
C ALA A 73 -12.14 9.25 12.10
N SER A 74 -11.63 8.60 13.14
CA SER A 74 -11.59 7.15 13.35
C SER A 74 -12.22 6.80 14.71
N PRO A 75 -13.56 6.90 14.85
CA PRO A 75 -14.24 6.89 16.15
C PRO A 75 -14.26 5.53 16.87
N LYS A 76 -14.12 4.42 16.13
CA LYS A 76 -14.19 3.06 16.70
C LYS A 76 -12.88 2.33 16.52
N ASP A 77 -12.61 1.35 17.38
CA ASP A 77 -11.37 0.55 17.37
C ASP A 77 -11.10 -0.20 16.06
N LYS A 78 -12.12 -0.45 15.22
CA LYS A 78 -11.98 -1.09 13.90
C LYS A 78 -11.61 -0.12 12.77
N HIS A 79 -11.63 1.19 13.02
CA HIS A 79 -11.22 2.20 12.05
C HIS A 79 -9.70 2.27 11.94
N PRO A 80 -9.17 2.77 10.81
CA PRO A 80 -7.73 2.95 10.65
C PRO A 80 -7.16 3.90 11.69
N MET A 81 -5.98 3.56 12.20
CA MET A 81 -5.19 4.48 13.00
C MET A 81 -4.64 5.58 12.09
N ILE A 82 -4.80 6.82 12.52
CA ILE A 82 -4.36 8.02 11.80
C ILE A 82 -3.48 8.88 12.71
N ILE A 83 -2.78 9.86 12.16
CA ILE A 83 -1.88 10.76 12.92
C ILE A 83 -0.77 9.95 13.59
N VAL A 84 -0.08 9.17 12.76
CA VAL A 84 1.10 8.40 13.15
C VAL A 84 2.27 8.84 12.29
N SER A 85 3.44 9.00 12.90
CA SER A 85 4.67 9.25 12.15
C SER A 85 5.17 7.96 11.48
N TRP A 86 6.08 8.10 10.53
CA TRP A 86 6.76 6.96 9.95
C TRP A 86 7.55 6.14 10.99
N HIS A 87 8.11 6.81 12.01
CA HIS A 87 8.81 6.16 13.13
C HIS A 87 7.86 5.31 13.97
N ASP A 88 6.68 5.85 14.31
CA ASP A 88 5.64 5.12 15.06
C ASP A 88 5.15 3.89 14.28
N ALA A 89 4.90 4.06 12.98
CA ALA A 89 4.47 2.97 12.11
C ALA A 89 5.54 1.86 12.00
N THR A 90 6.81 2.24 11.93
CA THR A 90 7.94 1.32 11.92
C THR A 90 8.08 0.58 13.25
N ALA A 91 7.92 1.28 14.37
CA ALA A 91 7.96 0.69 15.70
C ALA A 91 6.83 -0.33 15.91
N TYR A 92 5.60 0.01 15.48
CA TYR A 92 4.47 -0.90 15.48
C TYR A 92 4.74 -2.15 14.63
N ALA A 93 5.24 -1.97 13.40
CA ALA A 93 5.53 -3.09 12.51
C ALA A 93 6.55 -4.05 13.14
N LYS A 94 7.64 -3.51 13.71
CA LYS A 94 8.66 -4.31 14.42
C LYS A 94 8.07 -5.06 15.61
N TRP A 95 7.25 -4.40 16.43
CA TRP A 95 6.57 -5.03 17.56
C TRP A 95 5.64 -6.18 17.12
N ALA A 96 4.97 -6.03 15.98
CA ALA A 96 4.13 -7.06 15.39
C ALA A 96 4.93 -8.15 14.63
N SER A 97 6.27 -8.15 14.71
CA SER A 97 7.17 -9.02 13.94
C SER A 97 6.98 -8.92 12.43
N LYS A 98 6.70 -7.71 11.94
CA LYS A 98 6.50 -7.32 10.54
C LYS A 98 7.48 -6.19 10.16
N ARG A 99 7.32 -5.68 8.94
CA ARG A 99 7.98 -4.48 8.43
C ARG A 99 7.01 -3.64 7.62
N LEU A 100 7.39 -2.40 7.32
CA LEU A 100 6.69 -1.61 6.31
C LEU A 100 6.94 -2.20 4.91
N PRO A 101 5.95 -2.15 4.01
CA PRO A 101 6.15 -2.49 2.61
C PRO A 101 7.05 -1.45 1.94
N THR A 102 7.79 -1.85 0.91
CA THR A 102 8.41 -0.89 0.00
C THR A 102 7.33 -0.25 -0.89
N GLU A 103 7.63 0.89 -1.51
CA GLU A 103 6.70 1.55 -2.44
C GLU A 103 6.28 0.59 -3.57
N MET A 104 7.23 -0.17 -4.11
CA MET A 104 6.98 -1.17 -5.15
C MET A 104 6.08 -2.32 -4.68
N GLU A 105 6.29 -2.83 -3.47
CA GLU A 105 5.43 -3.87 -2.89
C GLU A 105 4.01 -3.36 -2.64
N TRP A 106 3.90 -2.11 -2.17
CA TRP A 106 2.62 -1.46 -1.93
C TRP A 106 1.85 -1.23 -3.23
N GLU A 107 2.51 -0.67 -4.25
CA GLU A 107 1.95 -0.45 -5.57
C GLU A 107 1.48 -1.78 -6.18
N HIS A 108 2.31 -2.82 -6.11
CA HIS A 108 1.96 -4.13 -6.64
C HIS A 108 0.71 -4.73 -5.97
N ALA A 109 0.64 -4.67 -4.64
CA ALA A 109 -0.51 -5.17 -3.92
C ALA A 109 -1.78 -4.34 -4.15
N ALA A 110 -1.65 -3.04 -4.42
CA ALA A 110 -2.77 -2.15 -4.77
C ALA A 110 -3.27 -2.36 -6.21
N LEU A 111 -2.35 -2.62 -7.15
CA LEU A 111 -2.66 -2.82 -8.58
C LEU A 111 -3.27 -4.20 -8.88
N ASN A 112 -2.96 -5.23 -8.09
CA ASN A 112 -3.49 -6.60 -8.26
C ASN A 112 -5.01 -6.75 -8.03
N ARG A 113 -5.79 -5.66 -7.99
CA ARG A 113 -7.26 -5.71 -7.98
C ARG A 113 -7.87 -6.29 -9.27
N THR A 114 -7.13 -6.33 -10.38
CA THR A 114 -7.64 -6.82 -11.67
C THR A 114 -7.75 -8.35 -11.76
N HIS A 115 -7.06 -9.10 -10.90
CA HIS A 115 -7.24 -10.56 -10.82
C HIS A 115 -8.23 -11.00 -9.74
N PHE A 116 -8.79 -10.06 -8.98
CA PHE A 116 -9.83 -10.36 -7.98
C PHE A 116 -11.18 -10.73 -8.62
N THR A 117 -11.42 -10.29 -9.86
CA THR A 117 -12.63 -10.66 -10.63
C THR A 117 -12.58 -12.08 -11.18
N ASP A 118 -11.39 -12.61 -11.47
CA ASP A 118 -11.24 -13.98 -12.00
C ASP A 118 -11.42 -15.04 -10.91
N ALA A 119 -11.08 -14.70 -9.65
CA ALA A 119 -11.16 -15.64 -8.52
C ALA A 119 -12.56 -15.77 -7.89
N LEU A 120 -13.48 -14.83 -8.16
CA LEU A 120 -14.84 -14.83 -7.59
C LEU A 120 -15.98 -14.91 -8.62
N GLY A 121 -15.68 -15.04 -9.92
CA GLY A 121 -16.72 -15.28 -10.93
C GLY A 121 -17.73 -14.15 -11.12
N PHE A 122 -17.43 -12.94 -10.67
CA PHE A 122 -18.24 -11.75 -10.97
C PHE A 122 -17.84 -11.22 -12.36
N GLY A 123 -18.31 -11.92 -13.39
CA GLY A 123 -18.09 -11.57 -14.78
C GLY A 123 -18.62 -10.18 -15.10
N HIS A 124 -17.73 -9.27 -15.49
CA HIS A 124 -18.10 -8.19 -16.37
C HIS A 124 -18.01 -8.74 -17.78
N ALA A 125 -19.15 -9.12 -18.35
CA ALA A 125 -19.24 -9.32 -19.78
C ALA A 125 -18.77 -8.01 -20.46
N PRO A 126 -17.83 -8.05 -21.41
CA PRO A 126 -17.52 -6.86 -22.19
C PRO A 126 -18.81 -6.44 -22.89
N ALA A 127 -19.25 -5.20 -22.65
CA ALA A 127 -20.42 -4.64 -23.29
C ALA A 127 -20.19 -4.61 -24.81
N ALA A 128 -20.68 -5.63 -25.50
CA ALA A 128 -20.84 -5.61 -26.94
C ALA A 128 -21.83 -4.49 -27.26
N ARG A 129 -21.35 -3.39 -27.86
CA ARG A 129 -22.22 -2.38 -28.46
C ARG A 129 -23.05 -3.07 -29.56
N PRO A 130 -24.39 -3.02 -29.53
CA PRO A 130 -25.16 -3.49 -30.67
C PRO A 130 -24.92 -2.55 -31.85
N ASP A 131 -24.48 -3.12 -32.96
CA ASP A 131 -24.46 -2.47 -34.26
C ASP A 131 -25.88 -1.99 -34.58
N ARG A 132 -26.04 -0.68 -34.76
CA ARG A 132 -27.31 -0.04 -35.10
C ARG A 132 -27.52 -0.15 -36.60
N THR A 133 -27.65 -1.37 -37.09
CA THR A 133 -28.17 -1.65 -38.43
C THR A 133 -28.86 -2.98 -38.40
N GLN A 134 -30.19 -2.94 -38.20
CA GLN A 134 -31.25 -3.88 -38.61
C GLN A 134 -32.48 -3.60 -37.74
N LEU A 135 -33.33 -2.68 -38.20
CA LEU A 135 -34.81 -2.65 -38.17
C LEU A 135 -35.27 -1.32 -38.78
#